data_AF-A0A538M8A5-F1
#
_entry.id   AF-A0A538M8A5-F1
#
_cell.length_a   1.000
_cell.length_b   1.000
_cell.length_c   1.000
_cell.angle_alpha   90.00
_cell.angle_beta   90.00
_cell.angle_gamma   90.00
#
_symmetry.space_group_name_H-M   'P 1'
#
loop_
_entity.id
_entity.type
_entity.pdbx_description
1 polymer ?
#
loop_
_entity_poly.entity_id
_entity_poly.type
_entity_poly.pdbx_seq_one_letter_code
_entity_poly.pdbx_strand_id
1 'polypeptide(L)'
;MRKLAPALCLVVALVCAAGASPATGTHVVGLNGIRAVAPPSWHLTNEVLSICTSPSQTMAITNARGLIPADAKLSGKVGLVLLMEAKGGGGEGFTPRRMFGRLPSSSAIGGCCDMPEGRGVEFVFRDHGRDFYAFLYAADPSIASEGLAILNSLQVRKL
;
A
#
# COMPACT_ATOMS: atom_id res chain seq x y z
N MET A 1 -40.15 -69.79 8.90
CA MET A 1 -39.82 -69.21 7.58
C MET A 1 -39.63 -67.71 7.76
N ARG A 2 -38.53 -67.17 7.21
CA ARG A 2 -37.85 -65.94 7.65
C ARG A 2 -38.56 -64.67 7.13
N LYS A 3 -38.73 -63.68 8.02
CA LYS A 3 -39.15 -62.30 7.72
C LYS A 3 -37.97 -61.54 7.10
N LEU A 4 -38.21 -60.83 5.99
CA LEU A 4 -37.25 -59.88 5.40
C LEU A 4 -37.79 -58.44 5.54
N ALA A 5 -37.10 -57.65 6.36
CA ALA A 5 -36.84 -56.23 6.12
C ALA A 5 -35.33 -56.13 5.75
N PRO A 6 -34.73 -54.99 5.35
CA PRO A 6 -35.21 -53.61 5.19
C PRO A 6 -34.63 -52.92 3.90
N ALA A 7 -34.82 -51.60 3.73
CA ALA A 7 -33.75 -50.67 3.31
C ALA A 7 -34.27 -49.23 3.25
N LEU A 8 -34.02 -48.48 4.33
CA LEU A 8 -34.22 -47.03 4.39
C LEU A 8 -32.98 -46.38 3.74
N CYS A 9 -33.11 -45.83 2.54
CA CYS A 9 -32.02 -45.05 1.91
C CYS A 9 -31.96 -43.66 2.53
N LEU A 10 -30.93 -43.43 3.36
CA LEU A 10 -30.59 -42.11 3.89
C LEU A 10 -29.81 -41.35 2.81
N VAL A 11 -30.46 -40.40 2.12
CA VAL A 11 -29.78 -39.50 1.18
C VAL A 11 -29.13 -38.38 1.99
N VAL A 12 -27.81 -38.46 2.16
CA VAL A 12 -27.00 -37.39 2.75
C VAL A 12 -26.92 -36.25 1.73
N ALA A 13 -27.69 -35.20 1.94
CA ALA A 13 -27.60 -33.98 1.16
C ALA A 13 -26.27 -33.26 1.48
N LEU A 14 -25.41 -33.19 0.48
CA LEU A 14 -24.13 -32.49 0.52
C LEU A 14 -24.40 -30.98 0.57
N VAL A 15 -24.25 -30.37 1.76
CA VAL A 15 -24.34 -28.92 1.94
C VAL A 15 -23.13 -28.27 1.27
N CYS A 16 -23.34 -27.64 0.12
CA CYS A 16 -22.34 -26.78 -0.52
C CYS A 16 -22.20 -25.49 0.30
N ALA A 17 -21.37 -25.53 1.34
CA ALA A 17 -20.93 -24.32 2.00
C ALA A 17 -19.93 -23.61 1.08
N ALA A 18 -20.35 -22.55 0.41
CA ALA A 18 -19.46 -21.58 -0.22
C ALA A 18 -18.71 -20.84 0.90
N GLY A 19 -17.66 -21.49 1.43
CA GLY A 19 -16.67 -20.83 2.26
C GLY A 19 -15.89 -19.86 1.36
N ALA A 20 -16.32 -18.60 1.31
CA ALA A 20 -15.47 -17.53 0.84
C ALA A 20 -14.28 -17.46 1.82
N SER A 21 -13.18 -18.12 1.49
CA SER A 21 -11.93 -17.95 2.19
C SER A 21 -11.58 -16.46 2.09
N PRO A 22 -11.40 -15.73 3.21
CA PRO A 22 -10.79 -14.41 3.13
C PRO A 22 -9.44 -14.61 2.46
N ALA A 23 -9.19 -13.89 1.37
CA ALA A 23 -7.90 -13.94 0.70
C ALA A 23 -6.82 -13.48 1.69
N THR A 24 -6.18 -14.43 2.35
CA THR A 24 -5.02 -14.26 3.23
C THR A 24 -3.75 -13.97 2.41
N GLY A 25 -3.91 -13.24 1.30
CA GLY A 25 -2.89 -13.07 0.28
C GLY A 25 -2.46 -11.62 0.14
N THR A 26 -1.17 -11.41 -0.01
CA THR A 26 -0.66 -10.16 -0.60
C THR A 26 -1.02 -10.12 -2.09
N HIS A 27 -1.02 -8.93 -2.67
CA HIS A 27 -1.24 -8.74 -4.11
C HIS A 27 -0.29 -7.68 -4.67
N VAL A 28 -0.14 -7.64 -5.99
CA VAL A 28 0.74 -6.67 -6.66
C VAL A 28 -0.07 -5.48 -7.14
N VAL A 29 0.38 -4.28 -6.77
CA VAL A 29 -0.13 -2.99 -7.29
C VAL A 29 0.99 -2.28 -8.05
N GLY A 30 0.64 -1.42 -9.00
CA GLY A 30 1.66 -0.66 -9.72
C GLY A 30 1.14 0.28 -10.78
N LEU A 31 1.95 1.29 -11.08
CA LEU A 31 1.71 2.34 -12.07
C LEU A 31 3.06 2.90 -12.55
N ASN A 32 3.15 3.40 -13.79
CA ASN A 32 4.32 4.12 -14.31
C ASN A 32 5.68 3.41 -14.13
N GLY A 33 5.71 2.10 -14.41
CA GLY A 33 6.92 1.28 -14.28
C GLY A 33 7.34 0.99 -12.85
N ILE A 34 6.51 1.29 -11.85
CA ILE A 34 6.72 0.99 -10.43
C ILE A 34 5.69 -0.05 -10.00
N ARG A 35 6.12 -1.03 -9.22
CA ARG A 35 5.25 -2.05 -8.62
C ARG A 35 5.59 -2.25 -7.16
N ALA A 36 4.62 -2.67 -6.37
CA ALA A 36 4.79 -3.05 -4.97
C ALA A 36 3.90 -4.25 -4.63
N VAL A 37 4.27 -4.98 -3.59
CA VAL A 37 3.45 -6.01 -2.95
C VAL A 37 2.70 -5.37 -1.78
N ALA A 38 1.38 -5.47 -1.79
CA ALA A 38 0.50 -4.86 -0.81
C ALA A 38 -0.32 -5.91 -0.03
N PRO A 39 -0.63 -5.67 1.26
CA PRO A 39 -1.61 -6.48 2.00
C PRO A 39 -3.01 -6.33 1.40
N PRO A 40 -3.95 -7.27 1.66
CA PRO A 40 -5.30 -7.24 1.08
C PRO A 40 -6.10 -5.94 1.33
N SER A 41 -5.85 -5.26 2.45
CA SER A 41 -6.54 -4.03 2.84
C SER A 41 -6.03 -2.79 2.10
N TRP A 42 -4.87 -2.87 1.46
CA TRP A 42 -4.25 -1.76 0.74
C TRP A 42 -4.55 -1.85 -0.75
N HIS A 43 -4.61 -0.71 -1.42
CA HIS A 43 -4.87 -0.66 -2.86
C HIS A 43 -4.24 0.60 -3.45
N LEU A 44 -4.06 0.60 -4.77
CA LEU A 44 -3.67 1.79 -5.51
C LEU A 44 -4.83 2.80 -5.50
N THR A 45 -4.55 4.07 -5.23
CA THR A 45 -5.48 5.17 -5.45
C THR A 45 -5.04 6.01 -6.66
N ASN A 46 -6.02 6.49 -7.42
CA ASN A 46 -5.82 7.38 -8.56
C ASN A 46 -6.06 8.86 -8.20
N GLU A 47 -6.25 9.16 -6.93
CA GLU A 47 -6.43 10.52 -6.44
C GLU A 47 -5.15 11.34 -6.62
N VAL A 48 -5.34 12.63 -6.91
CA VAL A 48 -4.25 13.60 -6.97
C VAL A 48 -4.01 14.10 -5.55
N LEU A 49 -3.01 13.54 -4.89
CA LEU A 49 -2.62 13.84 -3.50
C LEU A 49 -1.45 14.83 -3.45
N SER A 50 -1.03 15.38 -4.59
CA SER A 50 -0.10 16.48 -4.66
C SER A 50 -0.22 17.16 -6.03
N ILE A 51 -0.21 18.49 -6.03
CA ILE A 51 -0.14 19.32 -7.24
C ILE A 51 1.30 19.75 -7.59
N CYS A 52 2.31 19.21 -6.91
CA CYS A 52 3.70 19.57 -7.18
C CYS A 52 4.08 19.15 -8.61
N THR A 53 4.76 20.06 -9.33
CA THR A 53 5.29 19.77 -10.67
C THR A 53 6.66 19.10 -10.62
N SER A 54 7.40 19.26 -9.51
CA SER A 54 8.61 18.53 -9.17
C SER A 54 8.85 18.63 -7.66
N PRO A 55 8.95 17.51 -6.92
CA PRO A 55 8.70 16.16 -7.40
C PRO A 55 7.23 15.96 -7.79
N SER A 56 6.93 15.11 -8.77
CA SER A 56 5.55 14.82 -9.21
C SER A 56 5.07 13.49 -8.62
N GLN A 57 3.80 13.39 -8.23
CA GLN A 57 3.22 12.12 -7.79
C GLN A 57 3.31 11.06 -8.90
N THR A 58 3.88 9.89 -8.59
CA THR A 58 3.95 8.76 -9.52
C THR A 58 3.09 7.57 -9.08
N MET A 59 2.84 7.42 -7.78
CA MET A 59 2.07 6.30 -7.23
C MET A 59 1.59 6.63 -5.83
N ALA A 60 0.37 6.21 -5.48
CA ALA A 60 -0.16 6.29 -4.12
C ALA A 60 -0.87 4.97 -3.76
N ILE A 61 -0.54 4.41 -2.60
CA ILE A 61 -1.10 3.15 -2.10
C ILE A 61 -1.66 3.40 -0.70
N THR A 62 -2.92 3.04 -0.45
CA THR A 62 -3.61 3.35 0.81
C THR A 62 -4.51 2.22 1.29
N ASN A 63 -4.80 2.19 2.60
CA ASN A 63 -5.83 1.36 3.20
C ASN A 63 -7.15 2.11 3.47
N ALA A 64 -7.24 3.40 3.12
CA ALA A 64 -8.42 4.21 3.36
C ALA A 64 -9.62 3.71 2.54
N ARG A 65 -10.83 3.82 3.09
CA ARG A 65 -12.05 3.50 2.34
C ARG A 65 -12.67 4.79 1.82
N GLY A 66 -12.67 4.97 0.50
CA GLY A 66 -13.21 6.15 -0.16
C GLY A 66 -12.13 7.21 -0.45
N LEU A 67 -12.59 8.40 -0.84
CA LEU A 67 -11.74 9.48 -1.32
C LEU A 67 -10.89 10.09 -0.19
N ILE A 68 -9.60 10.31 -0.46
CA ILE A 68 -8.69 11.15 0.31
C ILE A 68 -8.52 12.48 -0.45
N PRO A 69 -9.17 13.56 -0.01
CA PRO A 69 -8.94 14.87 -0.59
C PRO A 69 -7.46 15.28 -0.50
N ALA A 70 -7.02 16.11 -1.45
CA ALA A 70 -5.83 16.93 -1.25
C ALA A 70 -5.98 17.73 0.06
N ASP A 71 -4.88 17.97 0.77
CA ASP A 71 -4.84 18.60 2.11
C ASP A 71 -5.60 17.87 3.24
N ALA A 72 -6.03 16.62 3.01
CA ALA A 72 -6.71 15.87 4.05
C ALA A 72 -5.81 15.67 5.27
N LYS A 73 -6.39 15.92 6.45
CA LYS A 73 -5.79 15.52 7.73
C LYS A 73 -6.09 14.05 7.95
N LEU A 74 -5.07 13.21 7.77
CA LEU A 74 -5.22 11.76 7.83
C LEU A 74 -5.48 11.30 9.26
N SER A 75 -6.52 10.48 9.43
CA SER A 75 -6.85 9.88 10.72
C SER A 75 -5.81 8.82 11.13
N GLY A 76 -5.74 8.50 12.42
CA GLY A 76 -4.77 7.51 12.91
C GLY A 76 -4.94 6.08 12.40
N LYS A 77 -6.09 5.77 11.75
CA LYS A 77 -6.39 4.46 11.15
C LYS A 77 -6.05 4.40 9.65
N VAL A 78 -5.67 5.52 9.06
CA VAL A 78 -5.31 5.60 7.64
C VAL A 78 -3.81 5.43 7.48
N GLY A 79 -3.44 4.53 6.58
CA GLY A 79 -2.12 4.34 6.03
C GLY A 79 -2.10 4.87 4.59
N LEU A 80 -1.10 5.67 4.26
CA LEU A 80 -0.85 6.15 2.90
C LEU A 80 0.65 6.08 2.62
N VAL A 81 1.01 5.38 1.55
CA VAL A 81 2.32 5.45 0.91
C VAL A 81 2.17 6.33 -0.33
N LEU A 82 2.70 7.55 -0.27
CA LEU A 82 2.74 8.48 -1.39
C LEU A 82 4.16 8.52 -1.95
N LEU A 83 4.31 8.13 -3.21
CA LEU A 83 5.58 8.15 -3.92
C LEU A 83 5.59 9.31 -4.92
N MET A 84 6.59 10.16 -4.79
CA MET A 84 6.84 11.30 -5.67
C MET A 84 8.21 11.15 -6.32
N GLU A 85 8.31 11.54 -7.59
CA GLU A 85 9.54 11.43 -8.38
C GLU A 85 10.06 12.82 -8.75
N ALA A 86 11.33 13.08 -8.48
CA ALA A 86 12.00 14.31 -8.89
C ALA A 86 12.29 14.29 -10.39
N LYS A 87 12.19 15.45 -11.05
CA LYS A 87 12.56 15.57 -12.46
C LYS A 87 14.06 15.40 -12.66
N GLY A 88 14.43 14.72 -13.75
CA GLY A 88 15.79 14.69 -14.27
C GLY A 88 16.70 13.56 -13.78
N GLY A 89 16.39 12.94 -12.63
CA GLY A 89 17.22 11.89 -12.02
C GLY A 89 18.65 12.35 -11.72
N GLY A 90 19.39 11.59 -10.90
CA GLY A 90 20.80 11.93 -10.63
C GLY A 90 21.02 13.18 -9.76
N GLY A 91 19.98 13.74 -9.12
CA GLY A 91 20.08 14.89 -8.23
C GLY A 91 20.93 14.63 -6.98
N GLU A 92 21.48 15.69 -6.40
CA GLU A 92 22.19 15.62 -5.12
C GLU A 92 21.22 15.24 -3.99
N GLY A 93 21.72 14.50 -2.98
CA GLY A 93 20.91 14.11 -1.81
C GLY A 93 20.16 12.78 -1.91
N PHE A 94 20.07 12.15 -3.10
CA PHE A 94 19.44 10.83 -3.25
C PHE A 94 20.47 9.71 -3.20
N THR A 95 20.46 8.95 -2.10
CA THR A 95 21.31 7.76 -1.96
C THR A 95 20.65 6.54 -2.59
N PRO A 96 21.42 5.57 -3.13
CA PRO A 96 20.85 4.32 -3.65
C PRO A 96 19.95 3.63 -2.62
N ARG A 97 18.76 3.20 -3.03
CA ARG A 97 17.77 2.60 -2.14
C ARG A 97 18.37 1.40 -1.42
N ARG A 98 18.25 1.41 -0.10
CA ARG A 98 18.50 0.27 0.77
C ARG A 98 17.18 -0.19 1.35
N MET A 99 17.14 -1.41 1.88
CA MET A 99 15.99 -1.81 2.69
C MET A 99 15.81 -0.84 3.85
N PHE A 100 14.60 -0.34 4.02
CA PHE A 100 14.20 0.49 5.14
C PHE A 100 14.05 -0.43 6.35
N GLY A 101 14.99 -0.33 7.28
CA GLY A 101 15.06 -1.19 8.46
C GLY A 101 14.02 -0.80 9.51
N ARG A 102 14.43 0.03 10.48
CA ARG A 102 13.53 0.53 11.52
C ARG A 102 12.88 1.83 11.08
N LEU A 103 11.56 1.94 11.26
CA LEU A 103 10.86 3.22 11.13
C LEU A 103 11.47 4.25 12.10
N PRO A 104 11.96 5.39 11.59
CA PRO A 104 12.23 6.56 12.41
C PRO A 104 11.02 6.95 13.26
N SER A 105 11.24 7.77 14.30
CA SER A 105 10.13 8.37 15.03
C SER A 105 9.28 9.18 14.05
N SER A 106 7.99 8.85 13.96
CA SER A 106 7.08 9.59 13.09
C SER A 106 6.94 11.03 13.57
N SER A 107 6.99 11.98 12.64
CA SER A 107 6.74 13.40 12.86
C SER A 107 5.45 13.82 12.17
N ALA A 108 4.98 15.03 12.44
CA ALA A 108 4.01 15.65 11.55
C ALA A 108 4.68 15.85 10.18
N ILE A 109 4.00 15.42 9.13
CA ILE A 109 4.35 15.62 7.72
C ILE A 109 3.17 16.36 7.10
N GLY A 110 3.45 17.35 6.27
CA GLY A 110 2.44 18.05 5.49
C GLY A 110 3.04 19.21 4.70
N GLY A 111 2.16 19.92 3.99
CA GLY A 111 2.32 21.37 3.83
C GLY A 111 3.05 21.87 2.58
N CYS A 112 3.21 21.07 1.52
CA CYS A 112 3.55 21.63 0.22
C CYS A 112 2.67 21.04 -0.89
N CYS A 113 2.28 21.89 -1.84
CA CYS A 113 1.51 21.49 -3.03
C CYS A 113 0.27 20.63 -2.74
N ASP A 114 -0.55 21.05 -1.79
CA ASP A 114 -1.80 20.41 -1.41
C ASP A 114 -1.67 18.94 -0.93
N MET A 115 -0.50 18.57 -0.42
CA MET A 115 -0.26 17.23 0.10
C MET A 115 -1.02 16.96 1.40
N PRO A 116 -1.53 15.73 1.63
CA PRO A 116 -2.12 15.34 2.89
C PRO A 116 -1.22 15.65 4.09
N GLU A 117 -1.86 15.98 5.21
CA GLU A 117 -1.21 16.21 6.48
C GLU A 117 -1.44 15.02 7.43
N GLY A 118 -0.43 14.65 8.20
CA GLY A 118 -0.57 13.59 9.19
C GLY A 118 0.74 13.21 9.85
N ARG A 119 0.69 12.20 10.73
CA ARG A 119 1.92 11.62 11.27
C ARG A 119 2.52 10.64 10.28
N GLY A 120 3.81 10.75 10.03
CA GLY A 120 4.48 9.87 9.08
C GLY A 120 6.00 9.95 9.14
N VAL A 121 6.61 9.32 8.12
CA VAL A 121 8.05 9.37 7.86
C VAL A 121 8.28 9.65 6.38
N GLU A 122 9.28 10.46 6.08
CA GLU A 122 9.80 10.68 4.73
C GLU A 122 11.05 9.82 4.48
N PHE A 123 11.13 9.25 3.29
CA PHE A 123 12.31 8.55 2.79
C PHE A 123 12.74 9.15 1.46
N VAL A 124 14.03 9.44 1.33
CA VAL A 124 14.64 9.99 0.11
C VAL A 124 15.62 8.96 -0.44
N PHE A 125 15.41 8.51 -1.67
CA PHE A 125 16.25 7.46 -2.26
C PHE A 125 16.28 7.48 -3.79
N ARG A 126 17.30 6.85 -4.35
CA ARG A 126 17.46 6.58 -5.78
C ARG A 126 17.26 5.11 -6.08
N ASP A 127 16.48 4.80 -7.11
CA ASP A 127 16.32 3.42 -7.60
C ASP A 127 16.27 3.39 -9.14
N HIS A 128 17.09 2.55 -9.76
CA HIS A 128 17.22 2.43 -11.22
C HIS A 128 17.38 3.77 -11.99
N GLY A 129 18.09 4.72 -11.40
CA GLY A 129 18.37 6.04 -12.01
C GLY A 129 17.25 7.08 -11.82
N ARG A 130 16.20 6.73 -11.07
CA ARG A 130 15.08 7.60 -10.72
C ARG A 130 15.19 8.04 -9.27
N ASP A 131 14.80 9.28 -9.00
CA ASP A 131 14.95 9.94 -7.69
C ASP A 131 13.59 10.10 -7.03
N PHE A 132 13.44 9.54 -5.83
CA PHE A 132 12.15 9.44 -5.16
C PHE A 132 12.14 10.06 -3.77
N TYR A 133 11.00 10.68 -3.48
CA TYR A 133 10.51 10.98 -2.15
C TYR A 133 9.35 10.02 -1.86
N ALA A 134 9.46 9.24 -0.80
CA ALA A 134 8.36 8.40 -0.32
C ALA A 134 7.90 8.90 1.04
N PHE A 135 6.63 9.27 1.12
CA PHE A 135 5.97 9.66 2.35
C PHE A 135 5.11 8.50 2.83
N LEU A 136 5.41 7.98 4.01
CA LEU A 136 4.58 7.01 4.71
C LEU A 136 3.82 7.72 5.82
N TYR A 137 2.55 8.00 5.58
CA TYR A 137 1.63 8.47 6.61
C TYR A 137 1.02 7.28 7.33
N ALA A 138 1.31 7.15 8.61
CA ALA A 138 0.75 6.11 9.48
C ALA A 138 1.03 6.49 10.94
N ALA A 139 -0.04 6.82 11.69
CA ALA A 139 0.09 7.06 13.13
C ALA A 139 0.13 5.75 13.93
N ASP A 140 -0.62 4.74 13.48
CA ASP A 140 -0.65 3.42 14.09
C ASP A 140 0.59 2.59 13.72
N PRO A 141 1.31 1.98 14.69
CA PRO A 141 2.52 1.20 14.42
C PRO A 141 2.32 -0.02 13.51
N SER A 142 1.16 -0.69 13.57
CA SER A 142 0.88 -1.86 12.74
C SER A 142 0.69 -1.47 11.28
N ILE A 143 -0.06 -0.38 11.03
CA ILE A 143 -0.24 0.20 9.69
C ILE A 143 1.10 0.73 9.16
N ALA A 144 1.93 1.34 10.01
CA ALA A 144 3.25 1.81 9.62
C ALA A 144 4.15 0.64 9.20
N SER A 145 4.09 -0.49 9.89
CA SER A 145 4.81 -1.72 9.53
C SER A 145 4.36 -2.26 8.16
N GLU A 146 3.06 -2.28 7.88
CA GLU A 146 2.52 -2.67 6.57
C GLU A 146 3.00 -1.73 5.45
N GLY A 147 2.95 -0.42 5.69
CA GLY A 147 3.44 0.60 4.76
C GLY A 147 4.94 0.48 4.48
N LEU A 148 5.74 0.17 5.51
CA LEU A 148 7.17 -0.09 5.36
C LEU A 148 7.43 -1.34 4.53
N ALA A 149 6.64 -2.41 4.72
CA ALA A 149 6.73 -3.62 3.91
C ALA A 149 6.41 -3.34 2.44
N ILE A 150 5.40 -2.52 2.16
CA ILE A 150 5.09 -2.04 0.80
C ILE A 150 6.31 -1.32 0.20
N LEU A 151 6.90 -0.36 0.92
CA LEU A 151 8.09 0.38 0.46
C LEU A 151 9.30 -0.52 0.21
N ASN A 152 9.52 -1.51 1.06
CA ASN A 152 10.61 -2.49 0.88
C ASN A 152 10.39 -3.39 -0.33
N SER A 153 9.14 -3.68 -0.68
CA SER A 153 8.78 -4.51 -1.85
C SER A 153 8.83 -3.78 -3.19
N LEU A 154 9.10 -2.46 -3.21
CA LEU A 154 9.10 -1.68 -4.44
C LEU A 154 10.02 -2.30 -5.50
N GLN A 155 9.51 -2.39 -6.72
CA GLN A 155 10.25 -2.74 -7.92
C GLN A 155 10.12 -1.57 -8.90
N VAL A 156 11.25 -0.92 -9.17
CA VAL A 156 11.33 0.24 -10.06
C VAL A 156 11.97 -0.19 -11.38
N ARG A 157 11.30 0.11 -12.49
CA ARG A 157 11.90 -0.01 -13.82
C ARG A 157 12.52 1.31 -14.24
N LYS A 158 13.63 1.20 -14.96
CA LYS A 158 14.21 2.31 -15.72
C LYS A 158 13.22 2.70 -16.83
N LEU A 159 12.99 4.00 -16.99
CA LEU A 159 12.20 4.58 -18.08
C LEU A 159 13.08 4.85 -19.30
#